data_AF-G8H2P8-F1
#
_entry.id   AF-G8H2P8-F1
#
_cell.length_a   1.000
_cell.length_b   1.000
_cell.length_c   1.000
_cell.angle_alpha   90.00
_cell.angle_beta   90.00
_cell.angle_gamma   90.00
#
_symmetry.space_group_name_H-M   'P 1'
#
loop_
_entity.id
_entity.type
_entity.pdbx_description
1 polymer ?
#
loop_
_entity_poly.entity_id
_entity_poly.type
_entity_poly.pdbx_seq_one_letter_code
_entity_poly.pdbx_strand_id
1 'polypeptide(L)'
;MAAADYARAAASAEAFLARIDHARPSSHIRPKPVELRWVPSVVSLATDLRALGCSDDAGHALDTVFRDSCRRLADVCQSLLSERLAQLSDTFDIGEQSKLEEWQRALASSFQRRYCTAGDDMRNWLLDEVRSA
;
A
#
# COMPACT_ATOMS: atom_id res chain seq x y z
N MET A 1 34.19 42.60 -32.59
CA MET A 1 33.33 42.42 -31.42
C MET A 1 32.34 41.26 -31.60
N ALA A 2 31.58 41.19 -32.69
CA ALA A 2 30.57 40.14 -32.91
C ALA A 2 31.06 38.69 -32.74
N ALA A 3 32.27 38.33 -33.19
CA ALA A 3 32.78 36.97 -33.08
C ALA A 3 32.97 36.47 -31.64
N ALA A 4 33.32 37.37 -30.70
CA ALA A 4 33.48 37.02 -29.29
C ALA A 4 32.12 36.76 -28.61
N ASP A 5 31.09 37.49 -29.04
CA ASP A 5 29.72 37.34 -28.54
C ASP A 5 29.11 36.01 -29.02
N TYR A 6 29.35 35.64 -30.28
CA TYR A 6 28.94 34.33 -30.82
C TYR A 6 29.64 33.15 -30.13
N ALA A 7 30.94 33.28 -29.84
CA ALA A 7 31.69 32.23 -29.14
C ALA A 7 31.16 32.00 -27.70
N ARG A 8 30.81 33.09 -27.00
CA ARG A 8 30.22 33.00 -25.66
C ARG A 8 28.82 32.38 -25.69
N ALA A 9 28.00 32.74 -26.67
CA ALA A 9 26.68 32.13 -26.86
C ALA A 9 26.77 30.62 -27.16
N ALA A 10 27.68 30.21 -28.06
CA ALA A 10 27.90 28.79 -28.39
C ALA A 10 28.35 27.97 -27.17
N ALA A 11 29.32 28.48 -26.39
CA ALA A 11 29.79 27.81 -25.18
C ALA A 11 28.69 27.69 -24.12
N SER A 12 27.81 28.69 -23.99
CA SER A 12 26.66 28.61 -23.07
C SER A 12 25.61 27.58 -23.51
N ALA A 13 25.40 27.45 -24.82
CA ALA A 13 24.49 26.45 -25.38
C ALA A 13 25.03 25.03 -25.20
N GLU A 14 26.33 24.81 -25.42
CA GLU A 14 26.99 23.52 -25.15
C GLU A 14 26.93 23.14 -23.67
N ALA A 15 27.22 24.08 -22.76
CA ALA A 15 27.12 23.83 -21.32
C ALA A 15 25.69 23.50 -20.87
N PHE A 16 24.69 24.14 -21.49
CA PHE A 16 23.28 23.86 -21.23
C PHE A 16 22.86 22.48 -21.77
N LEU A 17 23.26 22.12 -22.99
CA LEU A 17 22.98 20.81 -23.57
C LEU A 17 23.67 19.68 -22.80
N ALA A 18 24.93 19.86 -22.40
CA ALA A 18 25.65 18.90 -21.55
C ALA A 18 24.93 18.67 -20.21
N ARG A 19 24.33 19.71 -19.63
CA ARG A 19 23.53 19.63 -18.39
C ARG A 19 22.17 18.95 -18.61
N ILE A 20 21.57 19.06 -19.81
CA ILE A 20 20.35 18.33 -20.18
C ILE A 20 20.64 16.84 -20.40
N ASP A 21 21.77 16.49 -21.03
CA ASP A 21 22.16 15.09 -21.21
C ASP A 21 22.40 14.36 -19.87
N HIS A 22 22.80 15.10 -18.83
CA HIS A 22 22.90 14.58 -17.46
C HIS A 22 21.56 14.58 -16.73
N ALA A 23 20.59 15.39 -17.16
CA ALA A 23 19.22 15.38 -16.70
C ALA A 23 18.39 14.42 -17.56
N ARG A 24 18.80 13.16 -17.64
CA ARG A 24 17.96 12.12 -18.23
C ARG A 24 16.66 12.11 -17.41
N PRO A 25 15.49 12.44 -17.99
CA PRO A 25 14.23 12.34 -17.26
C PRO A 25 14.12 10.89 -16.86
N SER A 26 14.08 10.64 -15.54
CA SER A 26 13.96 9.28 -15.06
C SER A 26 12.65 8.73 -15.60
N SER A 27 12.78 7.77 -16.52
CA SER A 27 11.71 7.18 -17.28
C SER A 27 10.96 6.18 -16.41
N HIS A 28 10.41 6.65 -15.30
CA HIS A 28 9.70 5.82 -14.35
C HIS A 28 8.32 5.50 -14.87
N ILE A 29 7.97 4.22 -14.82
CA ILE A 29 6.60 3.77 -15.04
C ILE A 29 5.77 4.23 -13.84
N ARG A 30 4.75 5.06 -14.06
CA ARG A 30 3.83 5.43 -12.99
C ARG A 30 3.01 4.18 -12.58
N PRO A 31 3.07 3.74 -11.31
CA PRO A 31 2.30 2.58 -10.88
C PRO A 31 0.81 2.92 -10.96
N LYS A 32 0.01 1.97 -11.47
CA LYS A 32 -1.44 2.09 -11.46
C LYS A 32 -1.93 1.94 -10.01
N PRO A 33 -2.88 2.77 -9.54
CA PRO A 33 -3.47 2.57 -8.22
C PRO A 33 -4.11 1.19 -8.14
N VAL A 34 -3.66 0.36 -7.21
CA VAL A 34 -4.31 -0.91 -6.87
C VAL A 34 -5.25 -0.63 -5.71
N GLU A 35 -6.54 -0.51 -6.01
CA GLU A 35 -7.56 -0.43 -4.96
C GLU A 35 -7.85 -1.83 -4.45
N LEU A 36 -7.42 -2.10 -3.21
CA LEU A 36 -7.78 -3.32 -2.51
C LEU A 36 -9.01 -3.08 -1.64
N ARG A 37 -9.93 -4.06 -1.68
CA ARG A 37 -11.08 -4.07 -0.78
C ARG A 37 -10.68 -4.80 0.51
N TRP A 38 -10.40 -4.03 1.55
CA TRP A 38 -10.05 -4.55 2.89
C TRP A 38 -11.31 -4.99 3.63
N VAL A 39 -11.88 -6.13 3.24
CA VAL A 39 -13.05 -6.72 3.92
C VAL A 39 -12.56 -7.88 4.78
N PRO A 40 -12.78 -7.86 6.10
CA PRO A 40 -12.51 -9.03 6.92
C PRO A 40 -13.32 -10.23 6.40
N SER A 41 -12.77 -11.43 6.59
CA SER A 41 -13.45 -12.71 6.33
C SER A 41 -14.81 -12.83 7.04
N VAL A 42 -14.93 -12.21 8.22
CA VAL A 42 -16.12 -12.28 9.08
C VAL A 42 -16.62 -10.88 9.40
N VAL A 43 -17.91 -10.64 9.17
CA VAL A 43 -18.53 -9.30 9.23
C VAL A 43 -18.98 -8.91 10.65
N SER A 44 -19.17 -9.88 11.56
CA SER A 44 -19.68 -9.61 12.91
C SER A 44 -19.20 -10.64 13.92
N LEU A 45 -18.68 -10.15 15.04
CA LEU A 45 -18.27 -10.92 16.22
C LEU A 45 -19.45 -11.11 17.19
N ALA A 46 -20.50 -10.28 17.07
CA ALA A 46 -21.57 -10.18 18.05
C ALA A 46 -22.35 -11.50 18.24
N THR A 47 -22.58 -12.25 17.15
CA THR A 47 -23.28 -13.54 17.22
C THR A 47 -22.48 -14.57 18.01
N ASP A 48 -21.17 -14.62 17.79
CA ASP A 48 -20.28 -15.57 18.48
C ASP A 48 -20.17 -15.23 19.96
N LEU A 49 -20.04 -13.94 20.30
CA LEU A 49 -19.98 -13.47 21.69
C LEU A 49 -21.27 -13.75 22.46
N ARG A 50 -22.43 -13.56 21.81
CA ARG A 50 -23.72 -13.91 22.43
C ARG A 50 -23.81 -15.41 22.69
N ALA A 51 -23.31 -16.25 21.77
CA ALA A 51 -23.26 -17.70 21.97
C ALA A 51 -22.32 -18.12 23.12
N LEU A 52 -21.33 -17.30 23.45
CA LEU A 52 -20.43 -17.49 24.60
C LEU A 52 -21.01 -16.94 25.92
N GLY A 53 -22.23 -16.40 25.91
CA GLY A 53 -22.89 -15.90 27.12
C GLY A 53 -22.59 -14.44 27.45
N CYS A 54 -21.92 -13.69 26.56
CA CYS A 54 -21.79 -12.24 26.74
C CYS A 54 -23.16 -11.57 26.74
N SER A 55 -23.31 -10.52 27.56
CA SER A 55 -24.42 -9.58 27.42
C SER A 55 -24.36 -8.87 26.06
N ASP A 56 -25.51 -8.40 25.57
CA ASP A 56 -25.57 -7.67 24.31
C ASP A 56 -24.68 -6.42 24.31
N ASP A 57 -24.60 -5.71 25.44
CA ASP A 57 -23.75 -4.52 25.61
C ASP A 57 -22.26 -4.86 25.50
N ALA A 58 -21.80 -5.92 26.19
CA ALA A 58 -20.42 -6.39 26.12
C ALA A 58 -20.07 -6.91 24.72
N GLY A 59 -20.99 -7.68 24.11
CA GLY A 59 -20.86 -8.17 22.76
C GLY A 59 -20.70 -7.05 21.74
N HIS A 60 -21.50 -6.00 21.87
CA HIS A 60 -21.45 -4.83 20.98
C HIS A 60 -20.17 -4.00 21.17
N ALA A 61 -19.70 -3.83 22.41
CA ALA A 61 -18.46 -3.14 22.69
C ALA A 61 -17.26 -3.85 22.06
N LEU A 62 -17.16 -5.18 22.24
CA LEU A 62 -16.08 -5.99 21.65
C LEU A 62 -16.14 -6.03 20.12
N ASP A 63 -17.33 -6.16 19.53
CA ASP A 63 -17.51 -6.10 18.06
C ASP A 63 -17.10 -4.73 17.50
N THR A 64 -17.35 -3.64 18.24
CA THR A 64 -16.90 -2.30 17.84
C THR A 64 -15.38 -2.19 17.89
N VAL A 65 -14.73 -2.65 18.97
CA VAL A 65 -13.27 -2.68 19.09
C VAL A 65 -12.65 -3.52 17.97
N PHE A 66 -13.23 -4.68 17.64
CA PHE A 66 -12.79 -5.52 16.54
C PHE A 66 -12.86 -4.78 15.20
N ARG A 67 -14.01 -4.17 14.87
CA ARG A 67 -14.19 -3.43 13.61
C ARG A 67 -13.27 -2.22 13.48
N ASP A 68 -13.09 -1.47 14.57
CA ASP A 68 -12.16 -0.33 14.58
C ASP A 68 -10.71 -0.78 14.40
N SER A 69 -10.34 -1.91 15.00
CA SER A 69 -9.01 -2.51 14.82
C SER A 69 -8.80 -3.00 13.39
N CYS A 70 -9.80 -3.64 12.78
CA CYS A 70 -9.76 -4.00 11.35
C CYS A 70 -9.62 -2.76 10.45
N ARG A 71 -10.31 -1.66 10.75
CA ARG A 71 -10.19 -0.40 9.99
C ARG A 71 -8.77 0.15 10.06
N ARG A 72 -8.18 0.22 11.27
CA ARG A 72 -6.80 0.67 11.45
C ARG A 72 -5.80 -0.25 10.74
N LEU A 73 -6.01 -1.56 10.80
CA LEU A 73 -5.19 -2.53 10.08
C LEU A 73 -5.27 -2.31 8.57
N ALA A 74 -6.46 -2.06 8.03
CA ALA A 74 -6.67 -1.75 6.62
C ALA A 74 -5.90 -0.49 6.19
N ASP A 75 -5.96 0.59 7.00
CA ASP A 75 -5.25 1.84 6.72
C ASP A 75 -3.72 1.62 6.69
N VAL A 76 -3.20 0.86 7.66
CA VAL A 76 -1.76 0.51 7.72
C VAL A 76 -1.36 -0.34 6.51
N CYS A 77 -2.14 -1.38 6.18
CA CYS A 77 -1.88 -2.21 5.01
C CYS A 77 -1.93 -1.42 3.71
N GLN A 78 -2.89 -0.50 3.56
CA GLN A 78 -3.00 0.36 2.39
C GLN A 78 -1.80 1.30 2.26
N SER A 79 -1.41 1.97 3.35
CA SER A 79 -0.25 2.86 3.36
C SER A 79 1.04 2.12 2.98
N LEU A 80 1.29 0.97 3.60
CA LEU A 80 2.47 0.15 3.32
C LEU A 80 2.44 -0.38 1.89
N LEU A 81 1.30 -0.84 1.38
CA LEU A 81 1.19 -1.29 0.01
C LEU A 81 1.51 -0.16 -0.97
N SER A 82 0.95 1.04 -0.77
CA SER A 82 1.23 2.20 -1.62
C SER A 82 2.71 2.57 -1.62
N GLU A 83 3.37 2.57 -0.46
CA GLU A 83 4.81 2.80 -0.35
C GLU A 83 5.63 1.75 -1.12
N ARG A 84 5.29 0.46 -0.95
CA ARG A 84 6.01 -0.63 -1.62
C ARG A 84 5.77 -0.67 -3.12
N LEU A 85 4.58 -0.29 -3.59
CA LEU A 85 4.29 -0.18 -5.02
C LEU A 85 5.08 0.97 -5.67
N ALA A 86 5.29 2.08 -4.96
CA ALA A 86 6.13 3.18 -5.44
C ALA A 86 7.62 2.75 -5.53
N GLN A 87 8.13 2.10 -4.48
CA GLN A 87 9.49 1.56 -4.50
C GLN A 87 9.68 0.52 -5.61
N LEU A 88 8.66 -0.32 -5.84
CA LEU A 88 8.68 -1.30 -6.90
C LEU A 88 8.70 -0.64 -8.28
N SER A 89 7.91 0.42 -8.53
CA SER A 89 7.95 1.10 -9.82
C SER A 89 9.30 1.74 -10.15
N ASP A 90 10.07 2.12 -9.14
CA ASP A 90 11.40 2.72 -9.32
C ASP A 90 12.44 1.69 -9.79
N THR A 91 12.17 0.38 -9.65
CA THR A 91 13.11 -0.68 -10.05
C THR A 91 12.91 -1.20 -11.47
N PHE A 92 11.81 -0.85 -12.15
CA PHE A 92 11.49 -1.36 -13.49
C PHE A 92 11.66 -0.29 -14.56
N ASP A 93 12.22 -0.70 -15.70
CA ASP A 93 12.44 0.17 -16.86
C ASP A 93 11.25 0.16 -17.85
N ILE A 94 11.22 1.16 -18.74
CA ILE A 94 10.30 1.19 -19.88
C ILE A 94 10.46 -0.12 -20.69
N GLY A 95 9.36 -0.85 -20.85
CA GLY A 95 9.32 -2.14 -21.56
C GLY A 95 9.09 -3.34 -20.63
N GLU A 96 9.24 -3.16 -19.32
CA GLU A 96 8.98 -4.22 -18.33
C GLU A 96 7.59 -4.12 -17.67
N GLN A 97 6.67 -3.40 -18.31
CA GLN A 97 5.31 -3.12 -17.79
C GLN A 97 4.58 -4.39 -17.33
N SER A 98 4.61 -5.46 -18.13
CA SER A 98 3.91 -6.70 -17.81
C SER A 98 4.46 -7.37 -16.55
N LYS A 99 5.79 -7.31 -16.34
CA LYS A 99 6.43 -7.84 -15.13
C LYS A 99 6.06 -6.99 -13.92
N LEU A 100 6.11 -5.66 -14.06
CA LEU A 100 5.70 -4.76 -13.00
C LEU A 100 4.26 -5.05 -12.57
N GLU A 101 3.31 -5.18 -13.50
CA GLU A 101 1.91 -5.49 -13.19
C GLU A 101 1.72 -6.87 -12.53
N GLU A 102 2.52 -7.86 -12.90
CA GLU A 102 2.53 -9.16 -12.23
C GLU A 102 3.01 -9.04 -10.77
N TRP A 103 4.12 -8.33 -10.55
CA TRP A 103 4.65 -8.09 -9.21
C TRP A 103 3.71 -7.24 -8.35
N GLN A 104 3.08 -6.21 -8.92
CA GLN A 104 2.09 -5.38 -8.23
C GLN A 104 0.89 -6.22 -7.78
N ARG A 105 0.38 -7.12 -8.64
CA ARG A 105 -0.69 -8.06 -8.27
C ARG A 105 -0.24 -9.02 -7.18
N ALA A 106 0.93 -9.65 -7.32
CA ALA A 106 1.45 -10.59 -6.33
C ALA A 106 1.62 -9.93 -4.95
N LEU A 107 2.16 -8.71 -4.93
CA LEU A 107 2.31 -7.91 -3.72
C LEU A 107 0.95 -7.58 -3.11
N ALA A 108 0.01 -7.05 -3.89
CA ALA A 108 -1.33 -6.73 -3.43
C ALA A 108 -2.04 -7.96 -2.84
N SER A 109 -1.96 -9.12 -3.51
CA SER A 109 -2.50 -10.40 -3.01
C SER A 109 -1.82 -10.87 -1.71
N SER A 110 -0.52 -10.61 -1.54
CA SER A 110 0.18 -10.93 -0.28
C SER A 110 -0.34 -10.08 0.88
N PHE A 111 -0.53 -8.79 0.66
CA PHE A 111 -1.05 -7.87 1.67
C PHE A 111 -2.49 -8.22 2.05
N GLN A 112 -3.33 -8.53 1.05
CA GLN A 112 -4.70 -8.96 1.31
C GLN A 112 -4.74 -10.24 2.16
N ARG A 113 -3.89 -11.23 1.87
CA ARG A 113 -3.79 -12.44 2.69
C ARG A 113 -3.37 -12.12 4.13
N ARG A 114 -2.35 -11.29 4.31
CA ARG A 114 -1.88 -10.90 5.65
C ARG A 114 -2.95 -10.13 6.44
N TYR A 115 -3.70 -9.26 5.77
CA TYR A 115 -4.84 -8.56 6.37
C TYR A 115 -5.90 -9.55 6.85
N CYS A 116 -6.32 -10.51 6.01
CA CYS A 116 -7.31 -11.51 6.38
C CYS A 116 -6.82 -12.35 7.57
N THR A 117 -5.59 -12.87 7.51
CA THR A 117 -5.01 -13.67 8.60
C THR A 117 -4.96 -12.90 9.91
N ALA A 118 -4.48 -11.65 9.89
CA ALA A 118 -4.43 -10.83 11.11
C ALA A 118 -5.83 -10.50 11.66
N GLY A 119 -6.83 -10.32 10.79
CA GLY A 119 -8.23 -10.18 11.20
C GLY A 119 -8.78 -11.45 11.86
N ASP A 120 -8.50 -12.62 11.28
CA ASP A 120 -8.90 -13.92 11.83
C ASP A 120 -8.22 -14.20 13.18
N ASP A 121 -6.92 -13.93 13.29
CA ASP A 121 -6.13 -14.10 14.51
C ASP A 121 -6.68 -13.22 15.65
N MET A 122 -6.96 -11.95 15.35
CA MET A 122 -7.54 -11.02 16.32
C MET A 122 -8.93 -11.47 16.77
N ARG A 123 -9.77 -11.96 15.84
CA ARG A 123 -11.08 -12.53 16.18
C ARG A 123 -10.93 -13.73 17.11
N ASN A 124 -10.07 -14.69 16.77
CA ASN A 124 -9.88 -15.90 17.57
C ASN A 124 -9.35 -15.55 18.97
N TRP A 125 -8.39 -14.64 19.06
CA TRP A 125 -7.88 -14.15 20.34
C TRP A 125 -8.97 -13.52 21.21
N LEU A 126 -9.83 -12.67 20.65
CA LEU A 126 -10.96 -12.09 21.39
C LEU A 126 -11.95 -13.15 21.89
N LEU A 127 -12.25 -14.15 21.07
CA LEU A 127 -13.16 -15.24 21.46
C LEU A 127 -12.55 -16.13 22.54
N ASP A 128 -11.26 -16.42 22.47
CA ASP A 128 -10.56 -17.24 23.46
C ASP A 128 -10.42 -16.50 24.80
N GLU A 129 -10.16 -15.19 24.77
CA GLU A 129 -10.13 -14.36 25.97
C GLU A 129 -11.49 -14.40 26.69
N VAL A 130 -12.59 -14.20 25.95
CA VAL A 130 -13.96 -14.25 26.49
C VAL A 130 -14.32 -15.63 27.06
N ARG A 131 -13.83 -16.72 26.45
CA ARG A 131 -14.04 -18.08 26.98
C ARG A 131 -13.30 -18.35 28.28
N SER A 132 -12.18 -17.65 28.51
CA SER A 132 -11.33 -17.85 29.67
C SER A 132 -11.70 -17.01 30.89
N ALA A 133 -12.55 -16.00 30.70
CA ALA A 133 -13.08 -15.10 31.73
C ALA A 133 -14.27 -15.71 32.50
#